data_AF-A0A923D6U3-F1
#
_entry.id   AF-A0A923D6U3-F1
#
_cell.length_a   1.000
_cell.length_b   1.000
_cell.length_c   1.000
_cell.angle_alpha   90.00
_cell.angle_beta   90.00
_cell.angle_gamma   90.00
#
_symmetry.space_group_name_H-M   'P 1'
#
loop_
_entity.id
_entity.type
_entity.pdbx_description
1 polymer ?
#
loop_
_entity_poly.entity_id
_entity_poly.type
_entity_poly.pdbx_seq_one_letter_code
_entity_poly.pdbx_strand_id
1 'polypeptide(L)'
;HDLRDAILFNPRNAYQNYSCAVNMSDKTIYTYMGMLRPRMANANYATSAQLSPLFNDPCYKTIGVGTRIFLGGAQGFVAWPGTQHNPNVPRNKNGVPTEGAGTIATIGNLKEMSPEWLVGASMLGYGVSLYVGIGIPIPILDEEMARYTAVKDEDIVTQIYDYSMDYPKGAPKSLGEVNYKELRSGAIMLNGKKVATAPLSSYYKAREISNLLKEWIERGDFLLGEAQQLLPSARV
;
A
#
# COMPACT_ATOMS: atom_id res chain seq x y z
N HIS A 1 21.57 -18.74 -15.04
CA HIS A 1 22.24 -18.78 -16.37
C HIS A 1 21.37 -18.24 -17.50
N ASP A 2 20.02 -18.20 -17.41
CA ASP A 2 19.19 -17.72 -18.54
C ASP A 2 18.86 -16.22 -18.59
N LEU A 3 19.08 -15.46 -17.51
CA LEU A 3 18.94 -13.99 -17.52
C LEU A 3 20.19 -13.38 -16.88
N ARG A 4 21.15 -12.96 -17.72
CA ARG A 4 22.41 -12.34 -17.26
C ARG A 4 22.10 -11.07 -16.46
N ASP A 5 21.27 -10.22 -17.05
CA ASP A 5 20.81 -8.95 -16.50
C ASP A 5 19.29 -9.02 -16.34
N ALA A 6 18.83 -9.20 -15.09
CA ALA A 6 17.41 -9.17 -14.77
C ALA A 6 17.16 -8.10 -13.71
N ILE A 7 16.43 -7.06 -14.10
CA ILE A 7 16.13 -5.90 -13.26
C ILE A 7 14.62 -5.85 -13.10
N LEU A 8 14.16 -5.72 -11.85
CA LEU A 8 12.77 -5.41 -11.58
C LEU A 8 12.64 -3.88 -11.56
N PHE A 9 11.91 -3.33 -12.53
CA PHE A 9 11.38 -1.98 -12.43
C PHE A 9 9.86 -2.07 -12.29
N ASN A 10 9.32 -1.59 -11.17
CA ASN A 10 7.90 -1.66 -10.90
C ASN A 10 7.35 -0.26 -10.60
N PRO A 11 6.55 0.33 -11.52
CA PRO A 11 6.23 1.75 -11.51
C PRO A 11 5.10 2.13 -10.54
N ARG A 12 4.53 1.20 -9.78
CA ARG A 12 3.44 1.49 -8.84
C ARG A 12 3.48 0.53 -7.67
N ASN A 13 3.90 1.06 -6.52
CA ASN A 13 4.09 0.31 -5.30
C ASN A 13 3.74 1.13 -4.07
N ALA A 14 3.58 0.42 -2.95
CA ALA A 14 3.31 0.96 -1.62
C ALA A 14 2.31 2.12 -1.65
N TYR A 15 1.14 1.91 -2.25
CA TYR A 15 0.10 2.93 -2.34
C TYR A 15 -0.24 3.43 -0.94
N GLN A 16 -0.10 4.74 -0.71
CA GLN A 16 -0.14 5.31 0.64
C GLN A 16 -1.46 5.03 1.33
N ASN A 17 -2.58 5.27 0.64
CA ASN A 17 -3.91 4.83 1.05
C ASN A 17 -4.64 4.34 -0.20
N TYR A 18 -5.70 3.55 -0.01
CA TYR A 18 -6.47 2.98 -1.11
C TYR A 18 -7.91 2.74 -0.70
N SER A 19 -8.83 2.80 -1.65
CA SER A 19 -10.25 2.60 -1.40
C SER A 19 -10.60 1.18 -0.93
N CYS A 20 -11.68 1.09 -0.18
CA CYS A 20 -12.39 -0.15 0.11
C CYS A 20 -13.43 -0.40 -1.00
N ALA A 21 -13.32 -1.53 -1.68
CA ALA A 21 -14.19 -1.87 -2.81
C ALA A 21 -15.35 -2.76 -2.38
N VAL A 22 -16.56 -2.37 -2.78
CA VAL A 22 -17.77 -3.20 -2.71
C VAL A 22 -18.41 -3.31 -4.09
N ASN A 23 -19.44 -4.15 -4.21
CA ASN A 23 -20.22 -4.33 -5.43
C ASN A 23 -21.71 -4.22 -5.09
N MET A 24 -22.37 -3.14 -5.51
CA MET A 24 -23.81 -2.98 -5.28
C MET A 24 -24.69 -3.66 -6.33
N SER A 25 -24.15 -4.04 -7.48
CA SER A 25 -24.89 -4.72 -8.54
C SER A 25 -25.39 -6.11 -8.14
N ASP A 26 -26.19 -6.71 -9.03
CA ASP A 26 -26.77 -8.04 -8.89
C ASP A 26 -25.86 -9.18 -9.40
N LYS A 27 -24.71 -8.85 -10.01
CA LYS A 27 -23.77 -9.83 -10.59
C LYS A 27 -22.42 -9.78 -9.93
N THR A 28 -21.71 -10.90 -9.90
CA THR A 28 -20.33 -10.94 -9.43
C THR A 28 -19.44 -10.17 -10.39
N ILE A 29 -18.59 -9.29 -9.87
CA ILE A 29 -17.57 -8.59 -10.64
C ILE A 29 -16.18 -9.06 -10.22
N TYR A 30 -15.27 -9.05 -11.18
CA TYR A 30 -13.89 -9.45 -11.00
C TYR A 30 -13.00 -8.24 -11.19
N THR A 31 -12.17 -7.95 -10.18
CA THR A 31 -11.37 -6.73 -10.14
C THR A 31 -9.94 -7.07 -9.73
N TYR A 32 -9.03 -6.09 -9.82
CA TYR A 32 -7.70 -6.20 -9.23
C TYR A 32 -7.73 -6.30 -7.70
N MET A 33 -8.87 -5.99 -7.06
CA MET A 33 -9.11 -6.23 -5.64
C MET A 33 -9.66 -7.64 -5.38
N GLY A 34 -9.72 -8.50 -6.40
CA GLY A 34 -10.32 -9.82 -6.34
C GLY A 34 -11.82 -9.82 -6.67
N MET A 35 -12.48 -10.93 -6.34
CA MET A 35 -13.91 -11.13 -6.59
C MET A 35 -14.76 -10.31 -5.61
N LEU A 36 -15.65 -9.48 -6.13
CA LEU A 36 -16.65 -8.76 -5.35
C LEU A 36 -18.03 -9.32 -5.67
N ARG A 37 -18.66 -9.90 -4.66
CA ARG A 37 -19.95 -10.58 -4.79
C ARG A 37 -21.12 -9.58 -4.80
N PRO A 38 -22.24 -9.92 -5.46
CA PRO A 38 -23.40 -9.05 -5.59
C PRO A 38 -23.90 -8.47 -4.25
N ARG A 39 -24.57 -7.31 -4.33
CA ARG A 39 -25.34 -6.71 -3.24
C ARG A 39 -24.52 -6.53 -1.95
N MET A 40 -23.27 -6.08 -2.07
CA MET A 40 -22.33 -5.83 -0.97
C MET A 40 -22.13 -7.07 -0.08
N ALA A 41 -21.94 -8.24 -0.69
CA ALA A 41 -21.71 -9.48 0.06
C ALA A 41 -20.26 -9.62 0.58
N ASN A 42 -19.32 -8.82 0.07
CA ASN A 42 -17.99 -8.63 0.65
C ASN A 42 -17.44 -7.24 0.30
N ALA A 43 -16.45 -6.83 1.07
CA ALA A 43 -15.68 -5.62 0.90
C ALA A 43 -14.19 -5.98 0.87
N ASN A 44 -13.49 -5.65 -0.21
CA ASN A 44 -12.07 -5.93 -0.32
C ASN A 44 -11.28 -4.64 -0.18
N TYR A 45 -10.16 -4.68 0.52
CA TYR A 45 -9.34 -3.50 0.79
C TYR A 45 -7.86 -3.83 0.72
N ALA A 46 -7.05 -2.79 0.52
CA ALA A 46 -5.61 -2.91 0.51
C ALA A 46 -4.97 -1.93 1.48
N THR A 47 -4.10 -2.50 2.31
CA THR A 47 -2.74 -2.09 2.69
C THR A 47 -2.41 -2.78 4.02
N SER A 48 -1.17 -2.71 4.49
CA SER A 48 -0.76 -3.17 5.82
C SER A 48 -1.03 -2.13 6.92
N ALA A 49 -1.85 -1.12 6.63
CA ALA A 49 -2.31 -0.07 7.52
C ALA A 49 -1.15 0.58 8.30
N GLN A 50 -1.13 0.55 9.63
CA GLN A 50 -0.04 1.14 10.43
C GLN A 50 1.37 0.63 10.11
N LEU A 51 1.52 -0.53 9.45
CA LEU A 51 2.82 -1.06 9.01
C LEU A 51 3.22 -0.61 7.60
N SER A 52 2.36 0.14 6.89
CA SER A 52 2.67 0.66 5.56
C SER A 52 3.67 1.81 5.67
N PRO A 53 4.81 1.78 4.95
CA PRO A 53 5.82 2.82 5.09
C PRO A 53 5.34 4.22 4.75
N LEU A 54 4.51 4.38 3.71
CA LEU A 54 4.04 5.72 3.32
C LEU A 54 3.02 6.31 4.31
N PHE A 55 2.39 5.51 5.19
CA PHE A 55 1.60 6.08 6.28
C PHE A 55 2.47 6.59 7.43
N ASN A 56 3.65 5.98 7.61
CA ASN A 56 4.63 6.36 8.62
C ASN A 56 5.53 7.54 8.20
N ASP A 57 5.51 7.89 6.90
CA ASP A 57 6.06 9.12 6.34
C ASP A 57 5.01 9.82 5.46
N PRO A 58 3.96 10.42 6.07
CA PRO A 58 2.76 10.84 5.37
C PRO A 58 3.01 11.96 4.35
N CYS A 59 4.08 12.74 4.54
CA CYS A 59 4.48 13.87 3.70
C CYS A 59 5.80 13.62 2.96
N TYR A 60 6.26 12.37 2.88
CA TYR A 60 7.46 11.94 2.14
C TYR A 60 8.72 12.74 2.53
N LYS A 61 8.89 13.02 3.83
CA LYS A 61 10.00 13.79 4.38
C LYS A 61 11.32 13.02 4.33
N THR A 62 11.23 11.70 4.39
CA THR A 62 12.39 10.78 4.44
C THR A 62 12.43 9.87 3.21
N ILE A 63 11.27 9.50 2.66
CA ILE A 63 11.16 8.64 1.50
C ILE A 63 11.20 9.48 0.22
N GLY A 64 12.24 9.29 -0.58
CA GLY A 64 12.44 9.91 -1.88
C GLY A 64 13.26 9.06 -2.84
N VAL A 65 13.56 9.61 -4.01
CA VAL A 65 14.42 8.97 -5.01
C VAL A 65 15.76 8.60 -4.38
N GLY A 66 16.23 7.38 -4.62
CA GLY A 66 17.48 6.86 -4.04
C GLY A 66 17.34 6.29 -2.62
N THR A 67 16.16 6.38 -2.00
CA THR A 67 15.92 5.71 -0.70
C THR A 67 16.07 4.21 -0.87
N ARG A 68 16.95 3.61 -0.06
CA ARG A 68 17.17 2.16 -0.03
C ARG A 68 15.99 1.47 0.65
N ILE A 69 15.53 0.36 0.10
CA ILE A 69 14.35 -0.37 0.56
C ILE A 69 14.61 -1.88 0.56
N PHE A 70 13.84 -2.60 1.38
CA PHE A 70 13.59 -4.03 1.15
C PHE A 70 12.63 -4.16 -0.03
N LEU A 71 13.01 -4.91 -1.06
CA LEU A 71 12.20 -5.15 -2.26
C LEU A 71 12.33 -6.61 -2.66
N GLY A 72 11.24 -7.37 -2.51
CA GLY A 72 11.19 -8.76 -2.98
C GLY A 72 12.20 -9.69 -2.30
N GLY A 73 12.61 -9.43 -1.06
CA GLY A 73 13.60 -10.25 -0.36
C GLY A 73 15.05 -9.83 -0.61
N ALA A 74 15.28 -8.75 -1.36
CA ALA A 74 16.59 -8.16 -1.61
C ALA A 74 16.61 -6.68 -1.25
N GLN A 75 17.77 -6.03 -1.42
CA GLN A 75 17.85 -4.57 -1.40
C GLN A 75 17.41 -4.01 -2.75
N GLY A 76 16.66 -2.91 -2.71
CA GLY A 76 16.25 -2.13 -3.87
C GLY A 76 16.22 -0.65 -3.54
N PHE A 77 15.70 0.14 -4.46
CA PHE A 77 15.61 1.59 -4.32
C PHE A 77 14.27 2.14 -4.80
N VAL A 78 13.85 3.24 -4.18
CA VAL A 78 12.83 4.13 -4.77
C VAL A 78 13.46 4.81 -5.98
N ALA A 79 12.89 4.58 -7.16
CA ALA A 79 13.41 5.11 -8.42
C ALA A 79 12.77 6.45 -8.79
N TRP A 80 11.50 6.67 -8.44
CA TRP A 80 10.70 7.85 -8.81
C TRP A 80 9.39 7.88 -8.01
N PRO A 81 8.59 8.98 -7.99
CA PRO A 81 7.16 8.86 -7.71
C PRO A 81 6.53 7.82 -8.65
N GLY A 82 5.64 7.01 -8.08
CA GLY A 82 4.94 5.98 -8.83
C GLY A 82 3.86 6.57 -9.75
N THR A 83 3.34 5.74 -10.64
CA THR A 83 2.15 6.11 -11.41
C THR A 83 0.95 6.26 -10.47
N GLN A 84 0.08 7.23 -10.77
CA GLN A 84 -1.02 7.68 -9.90
C GLN A 84 -0.58 8.33 -8.57
N HIS A 85 0.70 8.66 -8.41
CA HIS A 85 1.13 9.40 -7.24
C HIS A 85 0.39 10.75 -7.16
N ASN A 86 -0.47 10.89 -6.14
CA ASN A 86 -1.28 12.09 -5.94
C ASN A 86 -1.17 12.56 -4.48
N PRO A 87 -0.29 13.52 -4.17
CA PRO A 87 -0.04 13.91 -2.79
C PRO A 87 -1.11 14.86 -2.22
N ASN A 88 -1.88 15.53 -3.09
CA ASN A 88 -2.76 16.65 -2.76
C ASN A 88 -4.19 16.25 -2.40
N VAL A 89 -4.40 14.99 -2.00
CA VAL A 89 -5.72 14.53 -1.53
C VAL A 89 -6.02 15.07 -0.12
N PRO A 90 -7.32 15.06 0.30
CA PRO A 90 -7.68 15.42 1.66
C PRO A 90 -6.93 14.57 2.70
N ARG A 91 -6.57 15.21 3.81
CA ARG A 91 -5.82 14.63 4.92
C ARG A 91 -6.51 14.96 6.23
N ASN A 92 -6.42 14.06 7.20
CA ASN A 92 -6.92 14.33 8.54
C ASN A 92 -5.95 15.23 9.33
N LYS A 93 -6.34 15.62 10.54
CA LYS A 93 -5.54 16.46 11.45
C LYS A 93 -4.13 15.92 11.75
N ASN A 94 -3.90 14.62 11.59
CA ASN A 94 -2.60 13.99 11.84
C ASN A 94 -1.70 13.98 10.58
N GLY A 95 -2.21 14.43 9.42
CA GLY A 95 -1.52 14.44 8.13
C GLY A 95 -1.76 13.18 7.28
N VAL A 96 -2.53 12.21 7.78
CA VAL A 96 -2.81 10.95 7.09
C VAL A 96 -3.85 11.19 5.99
N PRO A 97 -3.61 10.75 4.73
CA PRO A 97 -4.58 10.93 3.65
C PRO A 97 -5.84 10.10 3.91
N THR A 98 -7.01 10.63 3.54
CA THR A 98 -8.31 9.95 3.71
C THR A 98 -8.82 9.29 2.43
N GLU A 99 -8.04 9.41 1.34
CA GLU A 99 -8.31 8.86 0.01
C GLU A 99 -7.00 8.35 -0.64
N GLY A 100 -7.09 7.74 -1.81
CA GLY A 100 -5.94 7.24 -2.56
C GLY A 100 -4.91 8.35 -2.86
N ALA A 101 -3.70 8.22 -2.31
CA ALA A 101 -2.68 9.28 -2.32
C ALA A 101 -1.40 8.90 -3.10
N GLY A 102 -0.23 9.07 -2.50
CA GLY A 102 1.06 8.80 -3.16
C GLY A 102 1.34 7.33 -3.42
N THR A 103 2.13 7.08 -4.46
CA THR A 103 2.74 5.78 -4.80
C THR A 103 4.23 5.97 -5.07
N ILE A 104 5.00 4.88 -5.05
CA ILE A 104 6.41 4.89 -5.42
C ILE A 104 6.67 3.97 -6.62
N ALA A 105 7.62 4.35 -7.47
CA ALA A 105 8.25 3.46 -8.42
C ALA A 105 9.51 2.88 -7.78
N THR A 106 9.75 1.59 -7.97
CA THR A 106 10.88 0.88 -7.35
C THR A 106 11.73 0.18 -8.38
N ILE A 107 13.03 0.06 -8.09
CA ILE A 107 13.99 -0.65 -8.92
C ILE A 107 14.87 -1.56 -8.05
N GLY A 108 15.23 -2.74 -8.56
CA GLY A 108 16.16 -3.65 -7.88
C GLY A 108 16.65 -4.79 -8.74
N ASN A 109 17.67 -5.51 -8.25
CA ASN A 109 18.21 -6.69 -8.91
C ASN A 109 17.27 -7.87 -8.72
N LEU A 110 16.56 -8.27 -9.78
CA LEU A 110 15.58 -9.36 -9.71
C LEU A 110 16.24 -10.71 -9.37
N LYS A 111 17.53 -10.88 -9.66
CA LYS A 111 18.27 -12.13 -9.43
C LYS A 111 18.55 -12.40 -7.95
N GLU A 112 18.54 -11.36 -7.13
CA GLU A 112 18.74 -11.45 -5.68
C GLU A 112 17.41 -11.61 -4.93
N MET A 113 16.29 -11.37 -5.62
CA MET A 113 14.96 -11.46 -5.03
C MET A 113 14.54 -12.92 -4.83
N SER A 114 13.68 -13.14 -3.85
CA SER A 114 13.19 -14.46 -3.46
C SER A 114 11.73 -14.64 -3.85
N PRO A 115 11.33 -15.83 -4.34
CA PRO A 115 9.94 -16.17 -4.61
C PRO A 115 9.06 -16.21 -3.34
N GLU A 116 9.64 -16.08 -2.14
CA GLU A 116 8.84 -15.85 -0.93
C GLU A 116 8.18 -14.46 -0.91
N TRP A 117 8.85 -13.46 -1.51
CA TRP A 117 8.49 -12.05 -1.42
C TRP A 117 8.12 -11.44 -2.77
N LEU A 118 8.40 -12.12 -3.87
CA LEU A 118 8.07 -11.68 -5.21
C LEU A 118 7.44 -12.82 -6.02
N VAL A 119 6.13 -12.74 -6.25
CA VAL A 119 5.38 -13.83 -6.88
C VAL A 119 4.43 -13.31 -7.94
N GLY A 120 4.54 -13.86 -9.15
CA GLY A 120 3.54 -13.66 -10.19
C GLY A 120 2.20 -14.29 -9.80
N ALA A 121 1.11 -13.56 -9.98
CA ALA A 121 -0.24 -13.99 -9.65
C ALA A 121 -1.15 -13.94 -10.88
N SER A 122 -2.13 -14.84 -10.92
CA SER A 122 -3.24 -14.78 -11.87
C SER A 122 -4.53 -14.53 -11.09
N MET A 123 -5.09 -13.34 -11.24
CA MET A 123 -6.33 -12.95 -10.59
C MET A 123 -7.51 -13.24 -11.51
N LEU A 124 -8.40 -14.13 -11.07
CA LEU A 124 -9.58 -14.54 -11.84
C LEU A 124 -10.37 -13.33 -12.34
N GLY A 125 -10.59 -13.26 -13.66
CA GLY A 125 -11.35 -12.21 -14.33
C GLY A 125 -10.68 -10.83 -14.41
N TYR A 126 -9.50 -10.65 -13.82
CA TYR A 126 -8.70 -9.42 -13.94
C TYR A 126 -7.44 -9.64 -14.79
N GLY A 127 -6.70 -10.71 -14.52
CA GLY A 127 -5.51 -11.10 -15.29
C GLY A 127 -4.25 -11.19 -14.45
N VAL A 128 -3.11 -10.99 -15.11
CA VAL A 128 -1.78 -11.13 -14.50
C VAL A 128 -1.54 -10.01 -13.49
N SER A 129 -0.97 -10.36 -12.35
CA SER A 129 -0.61 -9.45 -11.27
C SER A 129 0.69 -9.91 -10.61
N LEU A 130 1.20 -9.09 -9.69
CA LEU A 130 2.46 -9.35 -9.00
C LEU A 130 2.27 -9.04 -7.52
N TYR A 131 2.55 -10.01 -6.66
CA TYR A 131 2.69 -9.79 -5.23
C TYR A 131 4.14 -9.40 -4.94
N VAL A 132 4.32 -8.25 -4.30
CA VAL A 132 5.64 -7.67 -4.00
C VAL A 132 5.71 -7.34 -2.51
N GLY A 133 6.69 -7.91 -1.82
CA GLY A 133 7.07 -7.52 -0.47
C GLY A 133 7.93 -6.26 -0.50
N ILE A 134 7.50 -5.23 0.22
CA ILE A 134 8.20 -3.94 0.33
C ILE A 134 8.30 -3.55 1.79
N GLY A 135 9.50 -3.14 2.21
CA GLY A 135 9.77 -2.56 3.52
C GLY A 135 10.69 -1.35 3.36
N ILE A 136 10.42 -0.28 4.10
CA ILE A 136 11.25 0.93 4.07
C ILE A 136 11.48 1.33 5.53
N PRO A 137 12.73 1.45 5.98
CA PRO A 137 13.00 1.93 7.32
C PRO A 137 12.76 3.44 7.37
N ILE A 138 12.05 3.89 8.41
CA ILE A 138 11.75 5.32 8.60
C ILE A 138 12.72 5.87 9.66
N PRO A 139 13.68 6.73 9.28
CA PRO A 139 14.57 7.34 10.27
C PRO A 139 13.79 8.34 11.12
N ILE A 140 13.96 8.25 12.44
CA ILE A 140 13.37 9.21 13.40
C ILE A 140 14.33 10.39 13.52
N LEU A 141 14.11 11.42 12.70
CA LEU A 141 14.98 12.60 12.62
C LEU A 141 14.58 13.69 13.62
N ASP A 142 13.31 13.74 13.99
CA ASP A 142 12.72 14.73 14.90
C ASP A 142 11.46 14.18 15.59
N GLU A 143 10.87 14.98 16.47
CA GLU A 143 9.64 14.65 17.21
C GLU A 143 8.43 14.45 16.28
N GLU A 144 8.42 15.11 15.12
CA GLU A 144 7.31 15.01 14.18
C GLU A 144 7.34 13.67 13.44
N MET A 145 8.51 13.20 13.02
CA MET A 145 8.69 11.85 12.50
C MET A 145 8.32 10.79 13.53
N ALA A 146 8.70 10.98 14.81
CA ALA A 146 8.28 10.10 15.90
C ALA A 146 6.74 10.04 16.00
N ARG A 147 6.06 11.20 15.91
CA ARG A 147 4.59 11.28 15.90
C ARG A 147 3.97 10.56 14.69
N TYR A 148 4.53 10.72 13.48
CA TYR A 148 4.00 10.07 12.28
C TYR A 148 4.12 8.54 12.35
N THR A 149 5.24 8.03 12.85
CA THR A 149 5.45 6.58 13.00
C THR A 149 4.59 5.93 14.08
N ALA A 150 3.92 6.73 14.91
CA ALA A 150 2.99 6.27 15.95
C ALA A 150 1.53 6.11 15.45
N VAL A 151 1.28 6.29 14.14
CA VAL A 151 -0.06 6.15 13.53
C VAL A 151 -0.67 4.78 13.83
N LYS A 152 -1.95 4.75 14.20
CA LYS A 152 -2.68 3.50 14.49
C LYS A 152 -3.73 3.23 13.43
N ASP A 153 -4.11 1.96 13.30
CA ASP A 153 -5.16 1.54 12.35
C ASP A 153 -6.50 2.28 12.53
N GLU A 154 -6.82 2.79 13.72
CA GLU A 154 -8.04 3.59 13.99
C GLU A 154 -7.94 5.04 13.51
N ASP A 155 -6.73 5.55 13.30
CA ASP A 155 -6.46 6.90 12.79
C ASP A 155 -6.38 6.95 11.26
N ILE A 156 -6.37 5.79 10.60
CA ILE A 156 -6.27 5.65 9.15
C ILE A 156 -7.67 5.35 8.62
N VAL A 157 -8.23 6.28 7.85
CA VAL A 157 -9.56 6.18 7.25
C VAL A 157 -9.44 6.03 5.75
N THR A 158 -10.37 5.30 5.14
CA THR A 158 -10.52 5.21 3.68
C THR A 158 -11.98 5.28 3.26
N GLN A 159 -12.19 5.53 1.97
CA GLN A 159 -13.51 5.60 1.34
C GLN A 159 -13.97 4.24 0.84
N ILE A 160 -15.27 3.98 0.98
CA ILE A 160 -15.94 2.81 0.42
C ILE A 160 -16.54 3.20 -0.93
N TYR A 161 -16.19 2.51 -2.01
CA TYR A 161 -16.71 2.78 -3.36
C TYR A 161 -17.36 1.54 -3.99
N ASP A 162 -18.36 1.76 -4.84
CA ASP A 162 -18.97 0.71 -5.67
C ASP A 162 -18.19 0.50 -6.96
N TYR A 163 -17.54 -0.66 -7.06
CA TYR A 163 -16.72 -1.00 -8.22
C TYR A 163 -17.55 -1.56 -9.39
N SER A 164 -18.87 -1.74 -9.22
CA SER A 164 -19.74 -2.26 -10.29
C SER A 164 -20.13 -1.20 -11.32
N MET A 165 -20.12 0.07 -10.92
CA MET A 165 -20.57 1.19 -11.75
C MET A 165 -19.50 2.28 -11.86
N ASP A 166 -18.78 2.56 -10.77
CA ASP A 166 -18.06 3.83 -10.65
C ASP A 166 -16.59 3.76 -11.09
N TYR A 167 -16.01 2.56 -11.21
CA TYR A 167 -14.60 2.35 -11.51
C TYR A 167 -14.42 1.58 -12.84
N PRO A 168 -13.64 2.07 -13.83
CA PRO A 168 -12.84 3.30 -13.86
C PRO A 168 -13.53 4.49 -14.58
N LYS A 169 -14.84 4.42 -14.85
CA LYS A 169 -15.52 5.29 -15.84
C LYS A 169 -16.26 6.51 -15.26
N GLY A 170 -16.33 6.69 -13.94
CA GLY A 170 -17.15 7.72 -13.30
C GLY A 170 -16.40 8.68 -12.37
N ALA A 171 -17.16 9.60 -11.77
CA ALA A 171 -16.77 10.33 -10.56
C ALA A 171 -17.34 9.57 -9.36
N PRO A 172 -16.65 8.54 -8.83
CA PRO A 172 -17.17 7.67 -7.79
C PRO A 172 -17.60 8.48 -6.57
N LYS A 173 -18.84 8.30 -6.12
CA LYS A 173 -19.31 8.87 -4.86
C LYS A 173 -19.06 7.88 -3.75
N SER A 174 -18.43 8.33 -2.67
CA SER A 174 -18.19 7.47 -1.51
C SER A 174 -19.52 7.01 -0.92
N LEU A 175 -19.62 5.72 -0.66
CA LEU A 175 -20.73 5.08 0.06
C LEU A 175 -20.60 5.24 1.58
N GLY A 176 -19.43 5.65 2.06
CA GLY A 176 -19.12 5.84 3.47
C GLY A 176 -17.63 5.79 3.74
N GLU A 177 -17.26 6.16 4.96
CA GLU A 177 -15.90 6.09 5.48
C GLU A 177 -15.75 4.94 6.46
N VAL A 178 -14.56 4.34 6.51
CA VAL A 178 -14.22 3.27 7.44
C VAL A 178 -12.74 3.33 7.81
N ASN A 179 -12.40 3.02 9.05
CA ASN A 179 -10.99 2.94 9.46
C ASN A 179 -10.41 1.52 9.29
N TYR A 180 -9.08 1.42 9.25
CA TYR A 180 -8.41 0.13 9.06
C TYR A 180 -8.56 -0.81 10.25
N LYS A 181 -8.85 -0.31 11.47
CA LYS A 181 -9.15 -1.17 12.63
C LYS A 181 -10.44 -1.96 12.42
N GLU A 182 -11.48 -1.31 11.90
CA GLU A 182 -12.74 -1.95 11.52
C GLU A 182 -12.57 -2.88 10.31
N LEU A 183 -11.84 -2.45 9.28
CA LEU A 183 -11.57 -3.33 8.12
C LEU A 183 -10.84 -4.62 8.54
N ARG A 184 -9.93 -4.52 9.52
CA ARG A 184 -9.16 -5.66 10.03
C ARG A 184 -9.92 -6.54 11.03
N SER A 185 -11.06 -6.09 11.56
CA SER A 185 -11.91 -6.94 12.41
C SER A 185 -12.64 -8.03 11.62
N GLY A 186 -12.61 -7.98 10.28
CA GLY A 186 -13.18 -8.98 9.38
C GLY A 186 -14.62 -8.70 8.94
N ALA A 187 -15.26 -7.64 9.46
CA ALA A 187 -16.55 -7.18 8.98
C ALA A 187 -16.82 -5.73 9.36
N ILE A 188 -17.57 -5.03 8.52
CA ILE A 188 -18.01 -3.63 8.70
C ILE A 188 -19.52 -3.51 8.58
N MET A 189 -20.09 -2.42 9.09
CA MET A 189 -21.50 -2.07 8.87
C MET A 189 -21.59 -1.03 7.74
N LEU A 190 -22.32 -1.36 6.68
CA LEU A 190 -22.55 -0.49 5.53
C LEU A 190 -24.03 -0.51 5.17
N ASN A 191 -24.69 0.64 5.15
CA ASN A 191 -26.13 0.77 4.87
C ASN A 191 -27.00 -0.19 5.70
N GLY A 192 -26.71 -0.31 7.01
CA GLY A 192 -27.42 -1.20 7.92
C GLY A 192 -27.14 -2.71 7.73
N LYS A 193 -26.25 -3.07 6.80
CA LYS A 193 -25.86 -4.45 6.51
C LYS A 193 -24.46 -4.75 7.03
N LYS A 194 -24.28 -5.93 7.64
CA LYS A 194 -22.96 -6.47 7.96
C LYS A 194 -22.29 -7.03 6.70
N VAL A 195 -21.13 -6.49 6.34
CA VAL A 195 -20.36 -6.87 5.16
C VAL A 195 -19.02 -7.45 5.59
N ALA A 196 -18.70 -8.67 5.15
CA ALA A 196 -17.42 -9.30 5.45
C ALA A 196 -16.29 -8.58 4.71
N THR A 197 -15.18 -8.32 5.40
CA THR A 197 -14.02 -7.62 4.82
C THR A 197 -12.89 -8.60 4.54
N ALA A 198 -12.15 -8.37 3.45
CA ALA A 198 -10.99 -9.18 3.08
C ALA A 198 -9.80 -8.29 2.65
N PRO A 199 -8.64 -8.40 3.32
CA PRO A 199 -7.44 -7.69 2.90
C PRO A 199 -6.78 -8.37 1.70
N LEU A 200 -6.24 -7.59 0.77
CA LEU A 200 -5.31 -8.07 -0.26
C LEU A 200 -3.88 -8.20 0.27
N SER A 201 -3.50 -7.33 1.20
CA SER A 201 -2.16 -7.29 1.79
C SER A 201 -2.09 -8.21 3.00
N SER A 202 -1.07 -9.08 3.04
CA SER A 202 -0.84 -9.93 4.20
C SER A 202 -0.18 -9.15 5.34
N TYR A 203 -0.91 -8.92 6.42
CA TYR A 203 -0.37 -8.28 7.62
C TYR A 203 0.70 -9.15 8.31
N TYR A 204 0.57 -10.48 8.21
CA TYR A 204 1.58 -11.41 8.69
C TYR A 204 2.91 -11.20 7.97
N LYS A 205 2.89 -11.20 6.62
CA LYS A 205 4.08 -10.95 5.80
C LYS A 205 4.67 -9.55 6.03
N ALA A 206 3.83 -8.54 6.27
CA ALA A 206 4.31 -7.19 6.62
C ALA A 206 5.13 -7.17 7.92
N ARG A 207 4.73 -7.95 8.94
CA ARG A 207 5.52 -8.09 10.18
C ARG A 207 6.82 -8.84 9.95
N GLU A 208 6.79 -9.91 9.16
CA GLU A 208 8.00 -10.65 8.81
C GLU A 208 9.02 -9.74 8.09
N ILE A 209 8.57 -8.95 7.11
CA ILE A 209 9.42 -7.96 6.42
C ILE A 209 9.99 -6.94 7.42
N SER A 210 9.16 -6.42 8.33
CA SER A 210 9.62 -5.46 9.34
C SER A 210 10.71 -6.04 10.23
N ASN A 211 10.60 -7.30 10.64
CA ASN A 211 11.59 -7.96 11.48
C ASN A 211 12.87 -8.27 10.68
N LEU A 212 12.76 -8.80 9.46
CA LEU A 212 13.91 -9.06 8.60
C LEU A 212 14.71 -7.80 8.29
N LEU A 213 14.01 -6.71 7.95
CA LEU A 213 14.65 -5.43 7.68
C LEU A 213 15.33 -4.87 8.93
N LYS A 214 14.71 -5.01 10.11
CA LYS A 214 15.34 -4.66 11.39
C LYS A 214 16.63 -5.45 11.60
N GLU A 215 16.60 -6.77 11.42
CA GLU A 215 17.77 -7.63 11.59
C GLU A 215 18.91 -7.24 10.62
N TRP A 216 18.60 -6.95 9.35
CA TRP A 216 19.61 -6.51 8.38
C TRP A 216 20.27 -5.19 8.79
N ILE A 217 19.50 -4.27 9.38
CA ILE A 217 20.02 -3.01 9.90
C ILE A 217 20.93 -3.26 11.11
N GLU A 218 20.48 -4.07 12.08
CA GLU A 218 21.25 -4.39 13.29
C GLU A 218 22.58 -5.10 12.97
N ARG A 219 22.63 -5.92 11.91
CA ARG A 219 23.86 -6.57 11.44
C ARG A 219 24.75 -5.69 10.58
N GLY A 220 24.27 -4.53 10.12
CA GLY A 220 24.98 -3.67 9.18
C GLY A 220 24.95 -4.13 7.72
N ASP A 221 24.17 -5.17 7.39
CA ASP A 221 23.96 -5.62 6.01
C ASP A 221 23.13 -4.59 5.21
N PHE A 222 22.28 -3.83 5.90
CA PHE A 222 21.46 -2.77 5.34
C PHE A 222 21.79 -1.44 6.01
N LEU A 223 22.19 -0.45 5.21
CA LEU A 223 22.44 0.91 5.68
C LEU A 223 21.26 1.82 5.36
N LEU A 224 20.88 2.65 6.33
CA LEU A 224 19.94 3.74 6.09
C LEU A 224 20.57 4.73 5.09
N GLY A 225 19.75 5.25 4.18
CA GLY A 225 20.18 6.21 3.19
C GLY A 225 19.30 7.46 3.22
N GLU A 226 19.86 8.57 2.79
CA GLU A 226 19.12 9.81 2.56
C GLU A 226 18.55 9.83 1.15
N ALA A 227 17.31 10.31 1.01
CA ALA A 227 16.71 10.57 -0.28
C ALA A 227 17.55 11.60 -1.07
N GLN A 228 17.93 11.24 -2.29
CA GLN A 228 18.66 12.12 -3.20
C GLN A 228 17.76 13.21 -3.79
N GLN A 229 16.46 12.94 -3.84
CA GLN A 229 15.42 13.90 -4.20
C GLN A 229 14.11 13.51 -3.51
N LEU A 230 13.43 14.46 -2.88
CA LEU A 230 12.13 14.22 -2.25
C LEU A 230 11.04 13.97 -3.30
N LEU A 231 10.03 13.17 -2.92
CA LEU A 231 8.84 12.99 -3.75
C LEU A 231 7.99 14.26 -3.75
N PRO A 232 7.17 14.50 -4.80
CA PRO A 232 6.13 15.51 -4.75
C PRO A 232 5.28 15.33 -3.50
N SER A 233 5.13 16.37 -2.68
CA SER A 233 4.43 16.28 -1.40
C SER A 233 3.25 17.23 -1.34
N ALA A 234 2.35 16.97 -0.40
CA ALA A 234 1.26 17.87 -0.09
C ALA A 234 1.85 19.17 0.44
N ARG A 235 1.32 20.31 0.02
CA ARG A 235 1.58 21.57 0.72
C ARG A 235 0.80 21.50 2.04
N VAL A 236 1.52 21.27 3.14
CA VAL A 236 0.97 21.33 4.51
C VAL A 236 0.98 22.79 4.96
#